data_AF-A0A7W6NVM4-F1
#
_entry.id   AF-A0A7W6NVM4-F1
#
_cell.length_a   1.000
_cell.length_b   1.000
_cell.length_c   1.000
_cell.angle_alpha   90.00
_cell.angle_beta   90.00
_cell.angle_gamma   90.00
#
_symmetry.space_group_name_H-M   'P 1'
#
loop_
_entity.id
_entity.type
_entity.pdbx_description
1 polymer ?
#
loop_
_entity_poly.entity_id
_entity_poly.type
_entity_poly.pdbx_seq_one_letter_code
_entity_poly.pdbx_strand_id
1 'polypeptide(L)'
;MRAVAEQAKLWIGPVLKLLEAVSYVAAVVALFLLWKQLSDDASTKRAENALNYIEQFNTGEVSKSRQNLNRVWLPYAADIDRINAADGLRDQQADQFISKAIAAYDEKNPNEPATLSVGEISSFYDQVQTCIEVAACDATILQAALKASATDFHKTYASTISVMRRTMSPEIGRGLERFIASSPKK
;
A
#
# COMPACT_ATOMS: atom_id res chain seq x y z
N MET A 1 -15.60 26.34 -71.42
CA MET A 1 -15.53 25.15 -70.53
C MET A 1 -14.10 24.72 -70.17
N ARG A 2 -13.11 24.69 -71.08
CA ARG A 2 -11.71 24.33 -70.73
C ARG A 2 -11.02 25.25 -69.71
N ALA A 3 -11.23 26.57 -69.79
CA ALA A 3 -10.64 27.54 -68.86
C ALA A 3 -11.11 27.37 -67.39
N VAL A 4 -12.36 26.91 -67.18
CA VAL A 4 -12.92 26.64 -65.84
C VAL A 4 -12.29 25.39 -65.22
N ALA A 5 -11.94 24.40 -66.05
CA ALA A 5 -11.29 23.17 -65.60
C ALA A 5 -9.81 23.38 -65.20
N GLU A 6 -9.10 24.30 -65.84
CA GLU A 6 -7.73 24.67 -65.45
C GLU A 6 -7.68 25.52 -64.19
N GLN A 7 -8.61 26.46 -64.02
CA GLN A 7 -8.74 27.21 -62.76
C GLN A 7 -9.06 26.27 -61.58
N ALA A 8 -9.95 25.29 -61.75
CA ALA A 8 -10.27 24.35 -60.67
C ALA A 8 -9.04 23.54 -60.19
N LYS A 9 -8.15 23.12 -61.10
CA LYS A 9 -6.92 22.37 -60.74
C LYS A 9 -5.94 23.18 -59.88
N LEU A 10 -5.87 24.50 -60.07
CA LEU A 10 -4.99 25.40 -59.30
C LEU A 10 -5.41 25.50 -57.83
N TRP A 11 -6.70 25.38 -57.52
CA TRP A 11 -7.22 25.49 -56.14
C TRP A 11 -7.31 24.13 -55.41
N ILE A 12 -7.50 23.02 -56.13
CA ILE A 12 -7.68 21.69 -55.53
C ILE A 12 -6.40 21.20 -54.83
N GLY A 13 -5.22 21.41 -55.42
CA GLY A 13 -3.94 20.96 -54.86
C GLY A 13 -3.62 21.55 -53.47
N PRO A 14 -3.68 22.88 -53.28
CA PRO A 14 -3.48 23.52 -51.99
C PRO A 14 -4.50 23.09 -50.94
N VAL A 15 -5.77 22.93 -51.34
CA VAL A 15 -6.86 22.50 -50.43
C VAL A 15 -6.63 21.08 -49.93
N LEU A 16 -6.19 20.16 -50.81
CA LEU A 16 -5.83 18.80 -50.42
C LEU A 16 -4.68 18.77 -49.41
N LYS A 17 -3.61 19.55 -49.65
CA LYS A 17 -2.47 19.66 -48.72
C LYS A 17 -2.87 20.26 -47.37
N LEU A 18 -3.81 21.22 -47.37
CA LEU A 18 -4.32 21.82 -46.15
C LEU A 18 -5.16 20.81 -45.34
N LEU A 19 -6.03 20.05 -46.01
CA LEU A 19 -6.81 18.97 -45.39
C LEU A 19 -5.91 17.87 -44.81
N GLU A 20 -4.86 17.50 -45.52
CA GLU A 20 -3.85 16.55 -45.06
C GLU A 20 -3.08 17.08 -43.84
N ALA A 21 -2.67 18.34 -43.84
CA ALA A 21 -2.04 18.96 -42.68
C ALA A 21 -2.97 19.01 -41.47
N VAL A 22 -4.25 19.36 -41.67
CA VAL A 22 -5.27 19.38 -40.61
C VAL A 22 -5.54 17.98 -40.07
N SER A 23 -5.55 16.94 -40.89
CA SER A 23 -5.75 15.57 -40.43
C SER A 23 -4.59 15.08 -39.56
N TYR A 24 -3.34 15.43 -39.90
CA TYR A 24 -2.18 15.15 -39.04
C TYR A 24 -2.27 15.88 -37.70
N VAL A 25 -2.63 17.17 -37.69
CA VAL A 25 -2.82 17.93 -36.46
C VAL A 25 -3.92 17.31 -35.60
N ALA A 26 -5.06 16.94 -36.21
CA ALA A 26 -6.16 16.29 -35.52
C ALA A 26 -5.73 14.94 -34.90
N ALA A 27 -4.95 14.13 -35.63
CA ALA A 27 -4.42 12.87 -35.13
C ALA A 27 -3.47 13.07 -33.92
N VAL A 28 -2.58 14.06 -33.98
CA VAL A 28 -1.68 14.40 -32.87
C VAL A 28 -2.46 14.84 -31.63
N VAL A 29 -3.48 15.69 -31.81
CA VAL A 29 -4.35 16.12 -30.71
C VAL A 29 -5.11 14.94 -30.11
N ALA A 30 -5.67 14.06 -30.95
CA ALA A 30 -6.38 12.86 -30.48
C ALA A 30 -5.47 11.91 -29.69
N LEU A 31 -4.23 11.70 -30.14
CA LEU A 31 -3.24 10.90 -29.42
C LEU A 31 -2.89 11.51 -28.06
N PHE A 32 -2.73 12.84 -28.01
CA PHE A 32 -2.47 13.55 -26.76
C PHE A 32 -3.63 13.41 -25.77
N LEU A 33 -4.87 13.58 -26.23
CA LEU A 33 -6.07 13.40 -25.40
C LEU A 33 -6.22 11.96 -24.90
N LEU A 34 -6.00 10.97 -25.76
CA LEU A 34 -6.04 9.55 -25.39
C LEU A 34 -4.98 9.22 -24.33
N TRP A 35 -3.74 9.73 -24.52
CA TRP A 35 -2.67 9.53 -23.54
C TRP A 35 -3.02 10.15 -22.18
N LYS A 36 -3.57 11.37 -22.19
CA LYS A 36 -4.05 12.04 -20.96
C LYS A 36 -5.13 11.20 -20.27
N GLN A 37 -6.13 10.72 -21.01
CA GLN A 37 -7.21 9.90 -20.45
C GLN A 37 -6.66 8.60 -19.82
N LEU A 38 -5.76 7.89 -20.51
CA LEU A 38 -5.13 6.68 -19.98
C LEU A 38 -4.31 6.94 -18.71
N SER A 39 -3.65 8.10 -18.64
CA SER A 39 -2.89 8.53 -17.46
C SER A 39 -3.81 8.81 -16.26
N ASP A 40 -4.89 9.55 -16.50
CA ASP A 40 -5.88 9.91 -15.48
C ASP A 40 -6.62 8.64 -14.96
N ASP A 41 -6.97 7.71 -15.86
CA ASP A 41 -7.57 6.41 -15.51
C ASP A 41 -6.62 5.55 -14.66
N ALA A 42 -5.34 5.50 -15.04
CA ALA A 42 -4.34 4.76 -14.28
C ALA A 42 -4.14 5.36 -12.88
N SER A 43 -4.16 6.69 -12.75
CA SER A 43 -4.07 7.36 -11.46
C SER A 43 -5.28 7.07 -10.58
N THR A 44 -6.48 7.10 -11.15
CA THR A 44 -7.72 6.81 -10.44
C THR A 44 -7.73 5.36 -9.92
N LYS A 45 -7.35 4.40 -10.76
CA LYS A 45 -7.23 2.98 -10.36
C LYS A 45 -6.20 2.77 -9.25
N ARG A 46 -5.06 3.47 -9.29
CA ARG A 46 -4.06 3.39 -8.21
C ARG A 46 -4.61 3.91 -6.89
N ALA A 47 -5.40 4.97 -6.92
CA ALA A 47 -6.05 5.52 -5.73
C ALA A 47 -7.13 4.55 -5.20
N GLU A 48 -7.97 3.99 -6.07
CA GLU A 48 -8.98 2.99 -5.70
C GLU A 48 -8.34 1.75 -5.07
N ASN A 49 -7.27 1.20 -5.66
CA ASN A 49 -6.54 0.08 -5.09
C ASN A 49 -5.96 0.40 -3.70
N ALA A 50 -5.40 1.60 -3.53
CA ALA A 50 -4.91 2.06 -2.23
C ALA A 50 -6.04 2.13 -1.18
N LEU A 51 -7.21 2.66 -1.57
CA LEU A 51 -8.39 2.71 -0.70
C LEU A 51 -8.90 1.32 -0.33
N ASN A 52 -8.87 0.35 -1.26
CA ASN A 52 -9.25 -1.03 -0.97
C ASN A 52 -8.35 -1.67 0.10
N TYR A 53 -7.03 -1.41 0.09
CA TYR A 53 -6.15 -1.88 1.16
C TYR A 53 -6.45 -1.21 2.50
N ILE A 54 -6.81 0.08 2.50
CA ILE A 54 -7.24 0.79 3.71
C ILE A 54 -8.54 0.21 4.25
N GLU A 55 -9.49 -0.14 3.37
CA GLU A 55 -10.72 -0.83 3.75
C GLU A 55 -10.41 -2.20 4.36
N GLN A 56 -9.57 -3.01 3.71
CA GLN A 56 -9.12 -4.31 4.23
C GLN A 56 -8.39 -4.21 5.56
N PHE A 57 -7.67 -3.11 5.82
CA PHE A 57 -7.00 -2.89 7.10
C PHE A 57 -7.99 -2.62 8.24
N ASN A 58 -9.11 -1.97 7.93
CA ASN A 58 -10.14 -1.59 8.89
C ASN A 58 -11.23 -2.67 9.03
N THR A 59 -11.36 -3.54 8.04
CA THR A 59 -12.38 -4.60 7.95
C THR A 59 -11.71 -5.97 7.77
N GLY A 60 -12.50 -7.02 7.50
CA GLY A 60 -11.97 -8.33 7.11
C GLY A 60 -11.00 -8.99 8.10
N GLU A 61 -10.08 -9.79 7.56
CA GLU A 61 -9.16 -10.62 8.35
C GLU A 61 -8.09 -9.79 9.09
N VAL A 62 -7.56 -8.73 8.48
CA VAL A 62 -6.55 -7.88 9.14
C VAL A 62 -7.13 -7.21 10.38
N SER A 63 -8.38 -6.73 10.30
CA SER A 63 -9.07 -6.17 11.46
C SER A 63 -9.30 -7.22 12.56
N LYS A 64 -9.70 -8.45 12.21
CA LYS A 64 -9.82 -9.56 13.17
C LYS A 64 -8.49 -9.87 13.84
N SER A 65 -7.41 -9.93 13.09
CA SER A 65 -6.07 -10.17 13.64
C SER A 65 -5.60 -9.04 14.55
N ARG A 66 -5.91 -7.78 14.23
CA ARG A 66 -5.66 -6.65 15.14
C ARG A 66 -6.48 -6.75 16.41
N GLN A 67 -7.75 -7.14 16.33
CA GLN A 67 -8.59 -7.36 17.50
C GLN A 67 -8.07 -8.51 18.36
N ASN A 68 -7.58 -9.60 17.75
CA ASN A 68 -6.95 -10.71 18.45
C ASN A 68 -5.71 -10.25 19.21
N LEU A 69 -4.83 -9.46 18.57
CA LEU A 69 -3.67 -8.88 19.23
C LEU A 69 -4.06 -7.93 20.37
N ASN A 70 -5.15 -7.18 20.25
CA ASN A 70 -5.64 -6.35 21.36
C ASN A 70 -6.06 -7.20 22.57
N ARG A 71 -6.63 -8.40 22.35
CA ARG A 71 -7.01 -9.32 23.44
C ARG A 71 -5.81 -9.85 24.21
N VAL A 72 -4.64 -9.97 23.57
CA VAL A 72 -3.38 -10.33 24.25
C VAL A 72 -3.07 -9.36 25.38
N TRP A 73 -3.34 -8.06 25.18
CA TRP A 73 -2.97 -7.00 26.10
C TRP A 73 -3.97 -6.78 27.25
N LEU A 74 -5.23 -7.19 27.09
CA LEU A 74 -6.28 -6.95 28.09
C LEU A 74 -5.92 -7.44 29.51
N PRO A 75 -5.35 -8.64 29.71
CA PRO A 75 -4.97 -9.11 31.04
C PRO A 75 -3.84 -8.29 31.67
N TYR A 76 -3.06 -7.58 30.87
CA TYR A 76 -1.87 -6.83 31.30
C TYR A 76 -2.11 -5.32 31.38
N ALA A 77 -3.34 -4.82 31.21
CA ALA A 77 -3.63 -3.39 31.19
C ALA A 77 -3.08 -2.65 32.42
N ALA A 78 -3.28 -3.21 33.63
CA ALA A 78 -2.75 -2.62 34.87
C ALA A 78 -1.22 -2.69 34.98
N ASP A 79 -0.56 -3.66 34.33
CA ASP A 79 0.90 -3.72 34.27
C ASP A 79 1.45 -2.67 33.31
N ILE A 80 0.80 -2.52 32.15
CA ILE A 80 1.14 -1.52 31.14
C ILE A 80 1.00 -0.11 31.72
N ASP A 81 -0.07 0.19 32.46
CA ASP A 81 -0.24 1.49 33.12
C ASP A 81 0.88 1.77 34.13
N ARG A 82 1.27 0.77 34.92
CA ARG A 82 2.38 0.89 35.89
C ARG A 82 3.73 1.09 35.19
N ILE A 83 3.97 0.37 34.09
CA ILE A 83 5.17 0.52 33.27
C ILE A 83 5.25 1.94 32.69
N ASN A 84 4.15 2.43 32.12
CA ASN A 84 4.08 3.75 31.52
C ASN A 84 4.26 4.87 32.55
N ALA A 85 3.82 4.67 33.80
CA ALA A 85 4.03 5.60 34.90
C ALA A 85 5.47 5.61 35.44
N ALA A 86 6.28 4.60 35.13
CA ALA A 86 7.65 4.40 35.65
C ALA A 86 8.73 4.58 34.58
N ASP A 87 8.53 5.50 33.63
CA ASP A 87 9.42 5.79 32.49
C ASP A 87 9.54 4.66 31.44
N GLY A 88 8.66 3.65 31.49
CA GLY A 88 8.61 2.56 30.51
C GLY A 88 9.60 1.42 30.78
N LEU A 89 9.68 0.48 29.83
CA LEU A 89 10.65 -0.62 29.85
C LEU A 89 11.81 -0.33 28.91
N ARG A 90 13.02 -0.80 29.26
CA ARG A 90 14.13 -0.90 28.31
C ARG A 90 13.78 -1.91 27.21
N ASP A 91 14.32 -1.72 26.01
CA ASP A 91 14.01 -2.53 24.82
C ASP A 91 14.01 -4.06 25.10
N GLN A 92 15.07 -4.58 25.73
CA GLN A 92 15.17 -6.00 26.05
C GLN A 92 14.07 -6.48 27.04
N GLN A 93 13.68 -5.63 27.98
CA GLN A 93 12.62 -5.95 28.95
C GLN A 93 11.24 -5.90 28.28
N ALA A 94 11.03 -4.95 27.37
CA ALA A 94 9.83 -4.86 26.55
C ALA A 94 9.69 -6.12 25.68
N ASP A 95 10.75 -6.52 24.97
CA ASP A 95 10.75 -7.73 24.13
C ASP A 95 10.41 -8.99 24.93
N GLN A 96 10.98 -9.14 26.12
CA GLN A 96 10.69 -10.28 27.00
C GLN A 96 9.25 -10.26 27.50
N PHE A 97 8.73 -9.09 27.87
CA PHE A 97 7.35 -8.92 28.30
C PHE A 97 6.38 -9.28 27.17
N ILE A 98 6.59 -8.71 25.98
CA ILE A 98 5.78 -8.96 24.78
C ILE A 98 5.81 -10.45 24.41
N SER A 99 7.00 -11.06 24.37
CA SER A 99 7.17 -12.47 24.03
C SER A 99 6.44 -13.40 25.01
N LYS A 100 6.51 -13.09 26.32
CA LYS A 100 5.78 -13.85 27.35
C LYS A 100 4.28 -13.67 27.23
N ALA A 101 3.81 -12.45 26.98
CA ALA A 101 2.39 -12.15 26.81
C ALA A 101 1.80 -12.93 25.62
N ILE A 102 2.49 -12.92 24.48
CA ILE A 102 2.11 -13.69 23.29
C ILE A 102 2.13 -15.19 23.57
N ALA A 103 3.22 -15.73 24.13
CA ALA A 103 3.31 -17.17 24.41
C ALA A 103 2.20 -17.67 25.36
N ALA A 104 1.92 -16.90 26.42
CA ALA A 104 0.85 -17.23 27.36
C ALA A 104 -0.55 -17.12 26.74
N TYR A 105 -0.74 -16.23 25.77
CA TYR A 105 -1.99 -16.13 25.02
C TYR A 105 -2.16 -17.30 24.05
N ASP A 106 -1.11 -17.65 23.32
CA ASP A 106 -1.10 -18.73 22.33
C ASP A 106 -1.37 -20.09 23.00
N GLU A 107 -0.78 -20.35 24.17
CA GLU A 107 -1.05 -21.56 24.96
C GLU A 107 -2.53 -21.70 25.35
N LYS A 108 -3.19 -20.57 25.67
CA LYS A 108 -4.61 -20.54 26.05
C LYS A 108 -5.56 -20.56 24.85
N ASN A 109 -5.11 -20.10 23.69
CA ASN A 109 -5.92 -19.91 22.49
C ASN A 109 -5.29 -20.61 21.27
N PRO A 110 -5.12 -21.94 21.29
CA PRO A 110 -4.41 -22.67 20.24
C PRO A 110 -5.05 -22.58 18.85
N ASN A 111 -6.35 -22.26 18.78
CA ASN A 111 -7.08 -22.13 17.51
C ASN A 111 -6.96 -20.73 16.88
N GLU A 112 -6.59 -19.71 17.67
CA GLU A 112 -6.45 -18.32 17.22
C GLU A 112 -5.17 -17.69 17.84
N PRO A 113 -3.97 -18.26 17.58
CA PRO A 113 -2.75 -17.79 18.22
C PRO A 113 -2.43 -16.36 17.76
N ALA A 114 -2.00 -15.52 18.70
CA ALA A 114 -1.52 -14.18 18.44
C ALA A 114 -0.31 -14.16 17.50
N THR A 115 0.55 -15.18 17.56
CA THR A 115 1.67 -15.30 16.60
C THR A 115 1.19 -15.38 15.15
N LEU A 116 0.07 -16.07 14.88
CA LEU A 116 -0.52 -16.09 13.54
C LEU A 116 -1.02 -14.69 13.14
N SER A 117 -1.69 -13.98 14.05
CA SER A 117 -2.15 -12.61 13.80
C SER A 117 -0.99 -11.63 13.53
N VAL A 118 0.16 -11.78 14.19
CA VAL A 118 1.38 -11.03 13.85
C VAL A 118 1.81 -11.33 12.40
N GLY A 119 1.78 -12.61 12.00
CA GLY A 119 2.10 -13.03 10.63
C GLY A 119 1.16 -12.46 9.58
N GLU A 120 -0.15 -12.49 9.83
CA GLU A 120 -1.16 -11.98 8.90
C GLU A 120 -1.04 -10.46 8.69
N ILE A 121 -0.86 -9.70 9.78
CA ILE A 121 -0.68 -8.25 9.68
C ILE A 121 0.65 -7.93 8.99
N SER A 122 1.73 -8.66 9.28
CA SER A 122 3.01 -8.49 8.58
C SER A 122 2.86 -8.76 7.08
N SER A 123 2.16 -9.84 6.72
CA SER A 123 1.90 -10.21 5.32
C SER A 123 1.01 -9.19 4.60
N PHE A 124 0.05 -8.57 5.30
CA PHE A 124 -0.73 -7.47 4.75
C PHE A 124 0.18 -6.31 4.33
N TYR A 125 1.10 -5.88 5.20
CA TYR A 125 2.04 -4.82 4.84
C TYR A 125 3.02 -5.22 3.74
N ASP A 126 3.38 -6.51 3.64
CA ASP A 126 4.17 -7.01 2.52
C ASP A 126 3.42 -6.89 1.18
N GLN A 127 2.11 -7.16 1.18
CA GLN A 127 1.26 -6.97 0.01
C GLN A 127 1.08 -5.49 -0.35
N VAL A 128 0.88 -4.63 0.65
CA VAL A 128 0.80 -3.17 0.47
C VAL A 128 2.08 -2.64 -0.19
N GLN A 129 3.25 -3.05 0.31
CA GLN A 129 4.53 -2.66 -0.26
C GLN A 129 4.70 -3.15 -1.70
N THR A 130 4.30 -4.40 -1.97
CA THR A 130 4.34 -4.98 -3.31
C THR A 130 3.46 -4.17 -4.28
N CYS A 131 2.26 -3.77 -3.85
CA CYS A 131 1.35 -2.95 -4.67
C CYS A 131 1.97 -1.59 -5.03
N ILE A 132 2.70 -0.98 -4.11
CA ILE A 132 3.44 0.26 -4.34
C ILE A 132 4.58 0.04 -5.35
N GLU A 133 5.37 -1.03 -5.17
CA GLU A 133 6.54 -1.32 -6.01
C GLU A 133 6.19 -1.58 -7.47
N VAL A 134 5.06 -2.24 -7.73
CA VAL A 134 4.55 -2.47 -9.09
C VAL A 134 3.73 -1.30 -9.64
N ALA A 135 3.71 -0.16 -8.94
CA ALA A 135 2.93 1.04 -9.28
C ALA A 135 1.43 0.77 -9.48
N ALA A 136 0.88 -0.23 -8.79
CA ALA A 136 -0.55 -0.56 -8.81
C ALA A 136 -1.35 0.20 -7.74
N CYS A 137 -0.68 0.73 -6.71
CA CYS A 137 -1.29 1.54 -5.66
C CYS A 137 -0.64 2.94 -5.57
N ASP A 138 -1.42 3.91 -5.12
CA ASP A 138 -0.90 5.23 -4.75
C ASP A 138 -0.16 5.16 -3.41
N ALA A 139 1.16 5.34 -3.46
CA ALA A 139 2.02 5.28 -2.28
C ALA A 139 1.71 6.40 -1.27
N THR A 140 1.34 7.58 -1.74
CA THR A 140 1.08 8.74 -0.86
C THR A 140 -0.15 8.50 -0.01
N ILE A 141 -1.22 7.97 -0.59
CA ILE A 141 -2.45 7.61 0.13
C ILE A 141 -2.16 6.54 1.19
N LEU A 142 -1.48 5.45 0.81
CA LEU A 142 -1.15 4.35 1.74
C LEU A 142 -0.23 4.80 2.87
N GLN A 143 0.80 5.59 2.57
CA GLN A 143 1.71 6.12 3.56
C GLN A 143 0.99 7.05 4.55
N ALA A 144 0.11 7.92 4.06
CA ALA A 144 -0.66 8.82 4.91
C ALA A 144 -1.59 8.06 5.87
N ALA A 145 -2.23 6.98 5.40
CA ALA A 145 -3.20 6.24 6.20
C ALA A 145 -2.57 5.20 7.15
N LEU A 146 -1.50 4.51 6.73
CA LEU A 146 -1.05 3.28 7.38
C LEU A 146 0.33 3.36 8.01
N LYS A 147 1.19 4.34 7.67
CA LYS A 147 2.59 4.37 8.12
C LYS A 147 2.74 4.38 9.64
N ALA A 148 1.93 5.20 10.33
CA ALA A 148 1.99 5.28 11.80
C ALA A 148 1.67 3.92 12.43
N SER A 149 0.57 3.29 12.01
CA SER A 149 0.20 1.96 12.51
C SER A 149 1.22 0.88 12.15
N ALA A 150 1.82 0.94 10.96
CA ALA A 150 2.88 0.02 10.55
C ALA A 150 4.11 0.15 11.45
N THR A 151 4.49 1.39 11.77
CA THR A 151 5.63 1.71 12.62
C THR A 151 5.42 1.19 14.05
N ASP A 152 4.26 1.47 14.64
CA ASP A 152 3.93 1.01 16.00
C ASP A 152 3.83 -0.51 16.08
N PHE A 153 3.22 -1.13 15.06
CA PHE A 153 3.14 -2.58 14.93
C PHE A 153 4.55 -3.20 14.85
N HIS A 154 5.41 -2.70 13.96
CA HIS A 154 6.77 -3.20 13.83
C HIS A 154 7.57 -3.03 15.12
N LYS A 155 7.50 -1.85 15.76
CA LYS A 155 8.18 -1.59 17.03
C LYS A 155 7.77 -2.59 18.12
N THR A 156 6.48 -2.93 18.18
CA THR A 156 5.94 -3.84 19.18
C THR A 156 6.30 -5.30 18.88
N TYR A 157 6.25 -5.72 17.61
CA TYR A 157 6.33 -7.13 17.25
C TYR A 157 7.62 -7.53 16.50
N ALA A 158 8.63 -6.66 16.39
CA ALA A 158 9.88 -6.91 15.66
C ALA A 158 10.57 -8.22 16.08
N SER A 159 10.65 -8.48 17.39
CA SER A 159 11.26 -9.72 17.91
C SER A 159 10.48 -10.96 17.46
N THR A 160 9.15 -10.94 17.57
CA THR A 160 8.28 -12.03 17.09
C THR A 160 8.43 -12.25 15.59
N ILE A 161 8.42 -11.17 14.79
CA ILE A 161 8.66 -11.23 13.34
C ILE A 161 10.03 -11.85 13.04
N SER A 162 11.07 -11.49 13.78
CA SER A 162 12.42 -12.06 13.63
C SER A 162 12.44 -13.57 13.92
N VAL A 163 11.70 -14.04 14.94
CA VAL A 163 11.53 -15.47 15.19
C VAL A 163 10.80 -16.15 14.03
N MET A 164 9.67 -15.59 13.57
CA MET A 164 8.91 -16.12 12.43
C MET A 164 9.75 -16.19 11.16
N ARG A 165 10.66 -15.23 10.92
CA ARG A 165 11.59 -15.28 9.78
C ARG A 165 12.52 -16.49 9.82
N ARG A 166 12.97 -16.86 11.02
CA ARG A 166 13.88 -18.00 11.22
C ARG A 166 13.15 -19.34 11.15
N THR A 167 11.89 -19.39 11.58
CA THR A 167 11.15 -20.65 11.73
C THR A 167 10.18 -20.93 10.59
N MET A 168 9.67 -19.92 9.90
CA MET A 168 8.63 -20.04 8.88
C MET A 168 9.12 -19.61 7.49
N SER A 169 9.48 -18.33 7.32
CA SER A 169 9.95 -17.81 6.02
C SER A 169 10.77 -16.52 6.17
N PRO A 170 11.95 -16.42 5.53
CA PRO A 170 12.84 -15.26 5.67
C PRO A 170 12.29 -13.96 5.09
N GLU A 171 11.20 -14.02 4.32
CA GLU A 171 10.57 -12.86 3.67
C GLU A 171 9.50 -12.16 4.54
N ILE A 172 8.99 -12.82 5.59
CA ILE A 172 7.90 -12.30 6.43
C ILE A 172 8.25 -10.93 6.99
N GLY A 173 7.42 -9.92 6.70
CA GLY A 173 7.56 -8.57 7.23
C GLY A 173 8.71 -7.77 6.62
N ARG A 174 9.38 -8.24 5.55
CA ARG A 174 10.38 -7.42 4.83
C ARG A 174 9.74 -6.29 4.06
N GLY A 175 8.54 -6.50 3.52
CA GLY A 175 7.76 -5.44 2.90
C GLY A 175 7.25 -4.45 3.93
N LEU A 176 6.89 -4.88 5.14
CA LEU A 176 6.62 -3.98 6.28
C LEU A 176 7.79 -3.03 6.58
N GLU A 177 9.01 -3.56 6.71
CA GLU A 177 10.20 -2.73 6.95
C GLU A 177 10.44 -1.72 5.82
N ARG A 178 10.34 -2.18 4.56
CA ARG A 178 10.45 -1.30 3.38
C ARG A 178 9.36 -0.24 3.35
N PHE A 179 8.13 -0.60 3.69
CA PHE A 179 7.00 0.31 3.76
C PHE A 179 7.26 1.43 4.78
N ILE A 180 7.74 1.09 5.97
CA ILE A 180 8.10 2.06 7.01
C ILE A 180 9.26 2.97 6.55
N ALA A 181 10.30 2.38 5.96
CA ALA A 181 11.49 3.10 5.50
C ALA A 181 11.20 4.01 4.29
N SER A 182 10.18 3.70 3.49
CA SER A 182 9.83 4.49 2.32
C SER A 182 9.26 5.86 2.72
N SER A 183 9.68 6.90 2.01
CA SER A 183 9.07 8.24 2.10
C SER A 183 8.19 8.46 0.88
N PRO A 184 7.02 9.11 1.02
CA PRO A 184 6.23 9.48 -0.15
C PRO A 184 7.10 10.35 -1.07
N LYS A 185 7.27 9.93 -2.33
CA LYS A 185 7.95 10.74 -3.33
C LYS A 185 7.05 11.94 -3.60
N LYS A 186 7.53 13.14 -3.27
CA LYS A 186 6.89 14.41 -3.61
C LYS A 186 6.88 14.61 -5.12
#